data_AF-A0A0E4GD61-F1
#
_entry.id   AF-A0A0E4GD61-F1
#
_cell.length_a   1.000
_cell.length_b   1.000
_cell.length_c   1.000
_cell.angle_alpha   90.00
_cell.angle_beta   90.00
_cell.angle_gamma   90.00
#
_symmetry.space_group_name_H-M   'P 1'
#
loop_
_entity.id
_entity.type
_entity.pdbx_description
1 polymer ?
#
loop_
_entity_poly.entity_id
_entity_poly.type
_entity_poly.pdbx_seq_one_letter_code
_entity_poly.pdbx_strand_id
1 'polypeptide(L)'
;MNIRQGYVFSFEDAINLQPRSRLEIILATLDFNDVITALCQNDKQHRGPTGYPVESKLNALIAMRVYNMATFTELVERLTHDPVLRYNCGFDVFGKIPSIATFSRFYEQLTQSEVLCERSKNK
;
A
#
# COMPACT_ATOMS: atom_id res chain seq x y z
N MET A 1 -12.38 17.61 39.30
CA MET A 1 -11.78 16.28 39.10
C MET A 1 -11.93 15.91 37.64
N ASN A 2 -10.85 15.97 36.85
CA ASN A 2 -10.90 15.61 35.43
C ASN A 2 -10.58 14.12 35.28
N ILE A 3 -11.61 13.31 35.09
CA ILE A 3 -11.44 11.90 34.74
C ILE A 3 -11.06 11.88 33.26
N ARG A 4 -9.79 11.63 32.96
CA ARG A 4 -9.39 11.22 31.61
C ARG A 4 -9.76 9.75 31.47
N GLN A 5 -10.70 9.45 30.57
CA GLN A 5 -10.89 8.06 30.16
C GLN A 5 -9.57 7.56 29.54
N GLY A 6 -9.04 6.47 30.06
CA GLY A 6 -7.93 5.76 29.41
C GLY A 6 -8.39 5.19 28.06
N TYR A 7 -7.45 4.93 27.16
CA TYR A 7 -7.74 4.23 25.91
C TYR A 7 -8.20 2.81 26.23
N VAL A 8 -9.38 2.42 25.74
CA VAL A 8 -9.94 1.07 25.98
C VAL A 8 -9.29 0.04 25.05
N PHE A 9 -8.94 0.43 23.82
CA PHE A 9 -8.18 -0.36 22.84
C PHE A 9 -7.57 0.56 21.77
N SER A 10 -6.48 0.12 21.11
CA SER A 10 -5.85 0.85 20.00
C SER A 10 -6.58 0.66 18.66
N PHE A 11 -6.17 1.39 17.62
CA PHE A 11 -6.69 1.14 16.28
C PHE A 11 -6.35 -0.28 15.82
N GLU A 12 -5.12 -0.76 16.06
CA GLU A 12 -4.74 -2.13 15.69
C GLU A 12 -5.57 -3.18 16.43
N ASP A 13 -5.82 -2.98 17.73
CA ASP A 13 -6.68 -3.87 18.53
C ASP A 13 -8.08 -3.97 17.92
N ALA A 14 -8.65 -2.84 17.48
CA ALA A 14 -9.96 -2.80 16.86
C ALA A 14 -10.00 -3.58 15.54
N ILE A 15 -8.96 -3.45 14.71
CA ILE A 15 -8.86 -4.15 13.43
C ILE A 15 -8.66 -5.65 13.64
N ASN A 16 -7.83 -6.04 14.61
CA ASN A 16 -7.57 -7.45 14.90
C ASN A 16 -8.81 -8.23 15.38
N LEU A 17 -9.81 -7.54 15.92
CA LEU A 17 -11.09 -8.13 16.33
C LEU A 17 -12.07 -8.30 15.17
N GLN A 18 -11.82 -7.67 14.02
CA GLN A 18 -12.66 -7.78 12.83
C GLN A 18 -12.27 -9.01 11.99
N PRO A 19 -13.22 -9.59 11.23
CA PRO A 19 -12.89 -10.62 10.26
C PRO A 19 -12.00 -10.05 9.16
N ARG A 20 -11.06 -10.87 8.67
CA ARG A 20 -10.10 -10.43 7.65
C ARG A 20 -10.79 -9.96 6.38
N SER A 21 -10.34 -8.83 5.84
CA SER A 21 -10.85 -8.32 4.58
C SER A 21 -10.37 -9.16 3.40
N ARG A 22 -11.11 -9.10 2.28
CA ARG A 22 -10.70 -9.77 1.03
C ARG A 22 -9.29 -9.36 0.60
N LEU A 23 -8.95 -8.09 0.81
CA LEU A 23 -7.63 -7.56 0.50
C LEU A 23 -6.54 -8.18 1.38
N GLU A 24 -6.75 -8.27 2.70
CA GLU A 24 -5.79 -8.89 3.61
C GLU A 24 -5.53 -10.35 3.25
N ILE A 25 -6.58 -11.11 2.90
CA ILE A 25 -6.43 -12.51 2.47
C ILE A 25 -5.57 -12.56 1.20
N ILE A 26 -5.83 -11.68 0.23
CA ILE A 26 -5.07 -11.63 -1.02
C ILE A 26 -3.60 -11.27 -0.74
N LEU A 27 -3.33 -10.20 0.01
CA LEU A 27 -1.96 -9.80 0.35
C LEU A 27 -1.21 -10.87 1.14
N ALA A 28 -1.87 -11.57 2.07
CA ALA A 28 -1.25 -12.65 2.84
C ALA A 28 -0.92 -13.89 2.00
N THR A 29 -1.54 -14.06 0.83
CA THR A 29 -1.31 -15.23 -0.05
C THR A 29 -0.24 -14.98 -1.12
N LEU A 30 0.06 -13.71 -1.40
CA LEU A 30 0.95 -13.34 -2.48
C LEU A 30 2.34 -13.05 -1.93
N ASP A 31 3.33 -13.81 -2.40
CA ASP A 31 4.74 -13.51 -2.13
C ASP A 31 5.29 -12.58 -3.22
N PHE A 32 5.57 -11.34 -2.86
CA PHE A 32 6.13 -10.32 -3.74
C PHE A 32 7.55 -9.91 -3.35
N ASN A 33 8.23 -10.67 -2.49
CA ASN A 33 9.56 -10.31 -2.01
C ASN A 33 10.57 -10.08 -3.15
N ASP A 34 10.53 -10.93 -4.19
CA ASP A 34 11.39 -10.79 -5.36
C ASP A 34 11.13 -9.49 -6.12
N VAL A 35 9.85 -9.14 -6.31
CA VAL A 35 9.42 -7.92 -7.01
C VAL A 35 9.82 -6.69 -6.20
N ILE A 36 9.57 -6.70 -4.88
CA ILE A 36 9.95 -5.61 -3.97
C ILE A 36 11.46 -5.42 -4.00
N THR A 37 12.24 -6.50 -3.91
CA THR A 37 13.70 -6.46 -3.92
C THR A 37 14.21 -5.86 -5.24
N ALA A 38 13.67 -6.29 -6.38
CA ALA A 38 14.08 -5.76 -7.67
C ALA A 38 13.68 -4.29 -7.88
N LEU A 39 12.51 -3.87 -7.38
CA LEU A 39 12.10 -2.45 -7.41
C LEU A 39 13.00 -1.59 -6.50
N CYS A 40 13.33 -2.07 -5.31
CA CYS A 40 14.25 -1.40 -4.39
C CYS A 40 15.66 -1.22 -4.98
N GLN A 41 16.16 -2.17 -5.77
CA GLN A 41 17.47 -2.06 -6.43
C GLN A 41 17.47 -1.01 -7.55
N ASN A 42 16.35 -0.85 -8.25
CA ASN A 42 16.19 0.15 -9.31
C ASN A 42 15.89 1.55 -8.77
N ASP A 43 15.43 1.66 -7.53
CA ASP A 43 15.26 2.91 -6.78
C ASP A 43 16.62 3.50 -6.34
N LYS A 44 17.52 3.76 -7.30
CA LYS A 44 18.76 4.54 -7.13
C LYS A 44 18.52 5.98 -6.66
N GLN A 45 17.26 6.41 -6.59
CA GLN A 45 16.81 7.74 -6.19
C GLN A 45 16.60 7.89 -4.67
N HIS A 46 16.86 6.86 -3.87
CA HIS A 46 16.69 6.91 -2.42
C HIS A 46 17.80 7.69 -1.68
N ARG A 47 18.05 8.95 -2.07
CA ARG A 47 18.90 9.90 -1.31
C ARG A 47 18.08 11.00 -0.65
N GLY A 48 16.96 10.64 -0.02
CA GLY A 48 16.18 11.59 0.79
C GLY A 48 15.47 10.92 1.97
N PRO A 49 15.14 11.67 3.04
CA PRO A 49 14.73 11.09 4.33
C PRO A 49 13.24 10.67 4.41
N THR A 50 12.45 10.87 3.35
CA THR A 50 10.98 10.83 3.41
C THR A 50 10.34 10.21 2.16
N GLY A 51 10.57 8.92 1.94
CA GLY A 51 9.88 8.13 0.91
C GLY A 51 8.77 7.27 1.51
N TYR A 52 7.77 6.92 0.70
CA TYR A 52 6.80 5.87 1.07
C TYR A 52 7.41 4.49 0.77
N PRO A 53 7.18 3.47 1.63
CA PRO A 53 7.70 2.13 1.38
C PRO A 53 7.23 1.58 0.03
N VAL A 54 8.11 0.87 -0.68
CA VAL A 54 7.80 0.25 -1.98
C VAL A 54 6.66 -0.76 -1.83
N GLU A 55 6.71 -1.57 -0.78
CA GLU A 55 5.67 -2.53 -0.43
C GLU A 55 4.31 -1.84 -0.26
N SER A 56 4.23 -0.74 0.50
CA SER A 56 2.95 -0.06 0.72
C SER A 56 2.36 0.53 -0.56
N LYS A 57 3.21 1.06 -1.46
CA LYS A 57 2.77 1.52 -2.79
C LYS A 57 2.27 0.35 -3.65
N LEU A 58 2.94 -0.81 -3.60
CA LEU A 58 2.53 -2.01 -4.32
C LEU A 58 1.20 -2.56 -3.80
N ASN A 59 1.05 -2.66 -2.48
CA ASN A 59 -0.18 -3.09 -1.83
C ASN A 59 -1.36 -2.18 -2.20
N ALA A 60 -1.13 -0.87 -2.31
CA ALA A 60 -2.16 0.07 -2.77
C ALA A 60 -2.56 -0.13 -4.24
N LEU A 61 -1.63 -0.48 -5.13
CA LEU A 61 -1.96 -0.85 -6.51
C LEU A 61 -2.75 -2.16 -6.59
N ILE A 62 -2.40 -3.14 -5.74
CA ILE A 62 -3.18 -4.37 -5.61
C ILE A 62 -4.58 -4.03 -5.09
N ALA A 63 -4.68 -3.15 -4.09
CA ALA A 63 -5.94 -2.67 -3.56
C ALA A 63 -6.81 -2.03 -4.65
N MET A 64 -6.21 -1.18 -5.48
CA MET A 64 -6.84 -0.58 -6.65
C MET A 64 -7.50 -1.65 -7.52
N ARG A 65 -6.81 -2.76 -7.79
CA ARG A 65 -7.35 -3.87 -8.58
C ARG A 65 -8.41 -4.67 -7.83
N VAL A 66 -8.22 -4.95 -6.55
CA VAL A 66 -9.16 -5.72 -5.73
C VAL A 66 -10.48 -4.99 -5.55
N TYR A 67 -10.47 -3.67 -5.40
CA TYR A 67 -11.69 -2.87 -5.25
C TYR A 67 -12.23 -2.30 -6.57
N ASN A 68 -11.66 -2.69 -7.72
CA ASN A 68 -12.05 -2.22 -9.05
C ASN A 68 -12.06 -0.68 -9.20
N MET A 69 -11.09 0.01 -8.60
CA MET A 69 -10.91 1.44 -8.77
C MET A 69 -10.38 1.73 -10.18
N ALA A 70 -10.97 2.72 -10.85
CA ALA A 70 -10.67 3.02 -12.26
C ALA A 70 -9.46 3.94 -12.42
N THR A 71 -9.18 4.82 -11.45
CA THR A 71 -8.15 5.86 -11.55
C THR A 71 -7.30 5.97 -10.30
N PHE A 72 -6.08 6.51 -10.43
CA PHE A 72 -5.23 6.81 -9.28
C PHE A 72 -5.83 7.92 -8.39
N THR A 73 -6.66 8.80 -8.96
CA THR A 73 -7.41 9.81 -8.19
C THR A 73 -8.34 9.12 -7.21
N GLU A 74 -9.14 8.15 -7.68
CA GLU A 74 -10.05 7.37 -6.84
C GLU A 74 -9.30 6.60 -5.75
N LEU A 75 -8.12 6.03 -6.08
CA LEU A 75 -7.26 5.38 -5.09
C LEU A 75 -6.81 6.34 -3.98
N VAL A 76 -6.33 7.53 -4.35
CA VAL A 76 -5.84 8.53 -3.38
C VAL A 76 -6.99 9.10 -2.56
N GLU A 77 -8.14 9.38 -3.16
CA GLU A 77 -9.35 9.80 -2.44
C GLU A 77 -9.79 8.75 -1.44
N ARG A 78 -9.85 7.49 -1.86
CA ARG A 78 -10.24 6.39 -0.97
C ARG A 78 -9.24 6.19 0.15
N LEU A 79 -7.94 6.19 -0.13
CA LEU A 79 -6.91 6.16 0.91
C LEU A 79 -7.09 7.36 1.85
N THR A 80 -7.47 8.53 1.37
CA THR A 80 -7.69 9.72 2.20
C THR A 80 -8.82 9.52 3.21
N HIS A 81 -9.91 8.85 2.83
CA HIS A 81 -11.10 8.71 3.67
C HIS A 81 -11.20 7.37 4.42
N ASP A 82 -10.48 6.34 4.00
CA ASP A 82 -10.57 4.98 4.54
C ASP A 82 -9.30 4.60 5.33
N PRO A 83 -9.30 4.79 6.67
CA PRO A 83 -8.15 4.45 7.51
C PRO A 83 -7.87 2.94 7.55
N VAL A 84 -8.89 2.09 7.33
CA VAL A 84 -8.72 0.63 7.27
C VAL A 84 -7.95 0.26 6.02
N LEU A 85 -8.29 0.86 4.88
CA LEU A 85 -7.55 0.67 3.64
C LEU A 85 -6.09 1.11 3.77
N ARG A 86 -5.82 2.25 4.43
CA ARG A 86 -4.45 2.71 4.69
C ARG A 86 -3.66 1.67 5.48
N TYR A 87 -4.25 1.22 6.59
CA TYR A 87 -3.64 0.23 7.48
C TYR A 87 -3.33 -1.07 6.72
N ASN A 88 -4.29 -1.57 5.96
CA ASN A 88 -4.12 -2.81 5.20
C ASN A 88 -3.10 -2.68 4.07
N CYS A 89 -2.93 -1.48 3.50
CA CYS A 89 -1.86 -1.21 2.54
C CYS A 89 -0.50 -1.00 3.22
N GLY A 90 -0.42 -0.88 4.54
CA GLY A 90 0.82 -0.61 5.26
C GLY A 90 1.22 0.87 5.26
N PHE A 91 0.26 1.79 5.19
CA PHE A 91 0.47 3.22 5.45
C PHE A 91 0.10 3.57 6.89
N ASP A 92 0.69 4.66 7.38
CA ASP A 92 0.28 5.25 8.66
C ASP A 92 -1.18 5.71 8.59
N VAL A 93 -1.98 5.27 9.57
CA VAL A 93 -3.43 5.52 9.65
C VAL A 93 -3.72 7.01 9.72
N PHE A 94 -2.90 7.76 10.48
CA PHE A 94 -3.06 9.20 10.68
C PHE A 94 -2.01 10.02 9.92
N GLY A 95 -1.15 9.36 9.15
CA GLY A 95 -0.05 9.97 8.44
C GLY A 95 -0.41 10.58 7.10
N LYS A 96 0.64 11.01 6.39
CA LYS A 96 0.54 11.47 5.00
C LYS A 96 0.40 10.27 4.06
N ILE A 97 -0.30 10.47 2.95
CA ILE A 97 -0.52 9.46 1.90
C ILE A 97 0.26 9.87 0.65
N PRO A 98 0.71 8.90 -0.18
CA PRO A 98 1.25 9.20 -1.49
C PRO A 98 0.30 10.06 -2.35
N SER A 99 0.88 10.99 -3.10
CA SER A 99 0.12 11.79 -4.06
C SER A 99 -0.21 10.97 -5.33
N ILE A 100 -1.14 11.47 -6.15
CA ILE A 100 -1.46 10.88 -7.46
C ILE A 100 -0.18 10.78 -8.32
N ALA A 101 0.63 11.84 -8.34
CA ALA A 101 1.89 11.86 -9.08
C ALA A 101 2.89 10.80 -8.56
N THR A 102 2.87 10.52 -7.25
CA THR A 102 3.69 9.47 -6.65
C THR A 102 3.28 8.09 -7.17
N PHE A 103 1.97 7.81 -7.24
CA PHE A 103 1.46 6.56 -7.80
C PHE A 103 1.72 6.43 -9.30
N SER A 104 1.54 7.50 -10.08
CA SER A 104 1.84 7.49 -11.51
C SER A 104 3.30 7.15 -11.80
N ARG A 105 4.23 7.83 -11.12
CA ARG A 105 5.67 7.55 -11.27
C ARG A 105 6.02 6.13 -10.84
N PHE A 106 5.45 5.65 -9.74
CA PHE A 106 5.69 4.30 -9.28
C PHE A 106 5.16 3.24 -10.26
N TYR A 107 3.99 3.49 -10.86
CA TYR A 107 3.43 2.61 -11.89
C TYR A 107 4.29 2.60 -13.17
N GLU A 108 4.80 3.74 -13.61
CA GLU A 108 5.76 3.82 -14.72
C GLU A 108 7.03 3.01 -14.42
N GLN A 109 7.62 3.16 -13.23
CA GLN A 109 8.78 2.37 -12.80
C GLN A 109 8.47 0.86 -12.82
N LEU A 110 7.29 0.47 -12.35
CA LEU A 110 6.84 -0.91 -12.30
C LEU A 110 6.66 -1.52 -13.69
N THR A 111 6.12 -0.76 -14.65
CA THR A 111 5.97 -1.19 -16.05
C THR A 111 7.29 -1.21 -16.83
N GLN A 112 8.24 -0.34 -16.48
CA GLN A 112 9.59 -0.31 -17.08
C GLN A 112 10.52 -1.39 -16.49
N SER A 113 10.22 -1.90 -15.29
CA SER A 113 10.98 -2.99 -14.69
C SER A 113 10.81 -4.28 -15.49
N GLU A 114 11.91 -4.79 -16.05
CA GLU A 114 11.95 -6.03 -16.86
C GLU A 114 11.41 -7.26 -16.10
N VAL A 115 11.39 -7.19 -14.77
CA VAL A 115 10.93 -8.25 -13.84
C VAL A 115 9.50 -8.72 -14.14
N LEU A 116 8.60 -7.83 -14.56
CA LEU A 116 7.23 -8.20 -14.95
C LEU A 116 7.14 -8.64 -16.42
N CYS A 117 8.06 -8.17 -17.25
CA CYS A 117 8.10 -8.44 -18.68
C CYS A 117 8.61 -9.87 -18.98
N GLU A 118 9.50 -10.42 -18.14
CA GLU A 118 9.95 -11.81 -18.27
C GLU A 118 8.93 -12.82 -17.70
N ARG A 119 8.29 -12.49 -16.58
CA ARG A 119 7.32 -13.38 -15.91
C ARG A 119 6.05 -13.59 -16.75
N SER A 120 5.63 -12.58 -17.52
CA SER A 120 4.45 -12.65 -18.40
C SER A 120 4.69 -13.39 -19.73
N LYS A 121 5.95 -13.60 -20.13
CA LYS A 121 6.32 -14.36 -21.34
C LYS A 121 6.44 -15.87 -21.12
N ASN A 122 6.46 -16.31 -19.86
CA ASN A 122 6.59 -17.72 -19.48
C ASN A 122 5.22 -18.40 -19.26
N LYS A 123 4.24 -18.08 -20.11
CA LYS A 123 2.94 -18.75 -20.15
C LYS A 123 2.56 -19.10 -21.57
#